data_AF-A0A2J8SZ87-F1
#
_entry.id   AF-A0A2J8SZ87-F1
#
_cell.length_a   1.000
_cell.length_b   1.000
_cell.length_c   1.000
_cell.angle_alpha   90.00
_cell.angle_beta   90.00
_cell.angle_gamma   90.00
#
_symmetry.space_group_name_H-M   'P 1'
#
loop_
_entity.id
_entity.type
_entity.pdbx_description
1 polymer ?
#
loop_
_entity_poly.entity_id
_entity_poly.type
_entity_poly.pdbx_seq_one_letter_code
_entity_poly.pdbx_strand_id
1 'polypeptide(L)' 'MLQKVEVEYETLPGWKADTTGARRWEDLPPQAQNYIRFVENHVGVAVCIVTVFSALSVKWVGVGKSRESMIQLF' A
#
# COMPACT_ATOMS: atom_id res chain seq x y z
N MET A 1 21.40 -2.03 20.56
CA MET A 1 21.90 -0.81 19.90
C MET A 1 21.46 -0.83 18.44
N LEU A 2 20.42 -0.08 18.07
CA LEU A 2 19.98 0.13 16.67
C LEU A 2 20.66 1.34 16.00
N GLN A 3 21.49 2.08 16.74
CA GLN A 3 22.06 3.37 16.33
C GLN A 3 23.15 3.29 15.24
N LYS A 4 23.59 2.09 14.83
CA LYS A 4 24.61 1.88 13.79
C LYS A 4 24.05 1.26 12.50
N VAL A 5 22.73 1.17 12.39
CA VAL A 5 22.10 0.65 11.18
C VAL A 5 22.05 1.77 10.14
N GLU A 6 22.68 1.52 9.00
CA GLU A 6 22.54 2.37 7.82
C GLU A 6 21.29 1.91 7.07
N VAL A 7 20.35 2.84 6.86
CA VAL A 7 19.07 2.53 6.21
C VAL A 7 19.22 2.81 4.73
N GLU A 8 19.03 1.79 3.91
CA GLU A 8 18.89 1.94 2.48
C GLU A 8 17.45 2.37 2.15
N TYR A 9 17.29 3.54 1.54
CA TYR A 9 15.99 4.08 1.15
C TYR A 9 15.78 3.94 -0.36
N GLU A 10 14.62 3.41 -0.75
CA GLU A 10 14.17 3.46 -2.15
C GLU A 10 13.24 4.65 -2.37
N THR A 11 13.49 5.43 -3.42
CA THR A 11 12.68 6.60 -3.77
C THR A 11 11.67 6.23 -4.84
N LEU A 12 10.39 6.36 -4.51
CA LEU A 12 9.28 6.12 -5.43
C LEU A 12 8.63 7.45 -5.85
N PRO A 13 8.07 7.52 -7.07
CA PRO A 13 7.39 8.73 -7.52
C PRO A 13 6.14 9.00 -6.68
N GLY A 14 6.02 10.22 -6.15
CA GLY A 14 4.86 10.66 -5.39
C GLY A 14 3.68 10.98 -6.31
N TRP A 15 2.48 10.51 -5.94
CA TRP A 15 1.28 10.57 -6.79
C TRP A 15 0.69 11.97 -7.02
N LYS A 16 1.05 12.99 -6.22
CA LYS A 16 0.59 14.40 -6.33
C LYS A 16 -0.93 14.58 -6.55
N ALA A 17 -1.72 13.59 -6.17
CA ALA A 17 -3.16 13.53 -6.39
C ALA A 17 -3.86 13.28 -5.06
N ASP A 18 -5.06 13.83 -4.92
CA ASP A 18 -5.85 13.65 -3.71
C ASP A 18 -6.42 12.22 -3.67
N THR A 19 -6.10 11.49 -2.61
CA THR A 19 -6.59 10.13 -2.36
C THR A 19 -7.76 10.11 -1.39
N THR A 20 -8.11 11.22 -0.73
CA THR A 20 -9.11 11.26 0.36
C THR A 20 -10.52 10.84 -0.07
N GLY A 21 -10.86 11.03 -1.34
CA GLY A 21 -12.12 10.60 -1.94
C GLY A 21 -12.15 9.15 -2.42
N ALA A 22 -11.00 8.48 -2.53
CA ALA A 22 -10.95 7.12 -3.06
C ALA A 22 -11.70 6.15 -2.14
N ARG A 23 -12.54 5.30 -2.73
CA ARG A 23 -13.30 4.26 -1.98
C ARG A 23 -13.03 2.87 -2.54
N ARG A 24 -12.52 2.79 -3.77
CA ARG A 24 -12.10 1.56 -4.44
C ARG A 24 -10.62 1.62 -4.79
N TRP A 25 -9.99 0.46 -4.95
CA TRP A 25 -8.61 0.35 -5.42
C TRP A 25 -8.38 1.07 -6.75
N GLU A 26 -9.34 0.94 -7.66
CA GLU A 26 -9.33 1.55 -8.99
C GLU A 26 -9.34 3.08 -8.94
N ASP A 27 -9.86 3.67 -7.86
CA ASP A 27 -9.92 5.12 -7.66
C ASP A 27 -8.55 5.69 -7.23
N LEU A 28 -7.62 4.82 -6.80
CA LEU A 28 -6.28 5.26 -6.39
C LEU A 28 -5.43 5.61 -7.62
N PRO A 29 -4.63 6.69 -7.55
CA PRO A 29 -3.67 7.02 -8.60
C PRO A 29 -2.73 5.84 -8.89
N PRO A 30 -2.33 5.60 -10.14
CA PRO A 30 -1.44 4.49 -10.51
C PRO A 30 -0.13 4.46 -9.69
N GLN A 31 0.41 5.63 -9.34
CA GLN A 31 1.62 5.74 -8.53
C GLN A 31 1.39 5.32 -7.06
N ALA A 32 0.20 5.58 -6.49
CA ALA A 32 -0.17 5.11 -5.17
C ALA A 32 -0.37 3.59 -5.15
N GLN A 33 -1.02 3.04 -6.19
CA GLN A 33 -1.14 1.58 -6.37
C GLN A 33 0.24 0.92 -6.46
N ASN A 34 1.17 1.52 -7.24
CA ASN A 34 2.53 1.03 -7.37
C ASN A 34 3.30 1.07 -6.05
N TYR A 35 3.10 2.11 -5.23
CA TYR A 35 3.70 2.18 -3.89
C TYR A 35 3.22 1.03 -2.99
N ILE A 36 1.92 0.75 -3.00
CA ILE A 36 1.33 -0.34 -2.19
C ILE A 36 1.89 -1.69 -2.67
N ARG A 37 1.94 -1.91 -4.00
CA ARG A 37 2.56 -3.11 -4.59
C ARG A 37 4.06 -3.25 -4.25
N PHE A 38 4.79 -2.13 -4.20
CA PHE A 38 6.20 -2.13 -3.82
C PHE A 38 6.38 -2.62 -2.38
N VAL A 39 5.62 -2.06 -1.44
CA VAL A 39 5.64 -2.47 -0.02
C VAL A 39 5.27 -3.94 0.10
N GLU A 40 4.24 -4.39 -0.63
CA GLU A 40 3.79 -5.77 -0.66
C GLU A 40 4.86 -6.73 -1.17
N ASN A 41 5.51 -6.42 -2.29
CA ASN A 41 6.61 -7.21 -2.82
C ASN A 41 7.81 -7.22 -1.87
N HIS A 42 8.15 -6.09 -1.25
CA HIS A 42 9.32 -5.96 -0.38
C HIS A 42 9.14 -6.69 0.96
N VAL A 43 7.91 -6.71 1.50
CA VAL A 43 7.59 -7.43 2.75
C VAL A 43 7.27 -8.93 2.47
N GLY A 44 7.20 -9.34 1.20
CA GLY A 44 6.81 -10.71 0.81
C GLY A 44 5.30 -11.00 0.99
N VAL A 45 4.51 -9.93 1.05
CA VAL A 45 3.07 -9.87 1.30
C VAL A 45 2.40 -9.69 -0.06
N ALA A 46 2.25 -10.75 -0.87
CA ALA A 46 1.65 -10.60 -2.19
C ALA A 46 0.21 -10.07 -2.11
N VAL A 47 -0.17 -9.14 -2.99
CA VAL A 47 -1.57 -9.01 -3.43
C VAL A 47 -1.90 -10.32 -4.14
N CYS A 48 -2.44 -11.30 -3.43
CA CYS A 48 -2.90 -12.53 -4.04
C CYS A 48 -4.14 -12.21 -4.90
N ILE A 49 -3.91 -11.84 -6.16
CA ILE A 49 -4.68 -12.44 -7.25
C ILE A 49 -3.94 -13.77 -7.51
N VAL A 50 -4.67 -14.88 -7.42
CA VAL A 50 -4.22 -16.28 -7.52
C VAL A 50 -3.77 -16.96 -6.20
N THR A 51 -4.78 -17.32 -5.39
CA THR A 51 -5.03 -18.70 -4.93
C THR A 51 -3.89 -19.56 -4.34
N VAL A 52 -2.95 -19.05 -3.54
CA VAL A 52 -2.22 -19.85 -2.50
C VAL A 52 -1.41 -18.89 -1.65
N PHE A 53 -1.40 -19.05 -0.32
CA PHE A 53 -0.74 -18.21 0.71
C PHE A 53 -1.56 -17.05 1.32
N SER A 54 -2.60 -17.45 2.07
CA SER A 54 -3.47 -16.62 2.91
C SER A 54 -2.82 -16.19 4.25
N ALA A 55 -1.73 -15.42 4.24
CA ALA A 55 -1.20 -14.86 5.49
C ALA A 55 -0.86 -13.37 5.45
N LEU A 56 -0.63 -12.82 4.27
CA LEU A 56 -0.01 -11.50 4.15
C LEU A 56 -0.48 -10.83 2.85
N SER A 57 -1.66 -10.21 2.86
CA SER A 57 -2.11 -9.28 1.81
C SER A 57 -2.57 -7.99 2.47
N VAL A 58 -2.31 -6.83 1.87
CA VAL A 58 -2.79 -5.54 2.41
C VAL A 58 -4.31 -5.53 2.33
N LYS A 59 -4.97 -5.67 3.49
CA LYS A 59 -6.43 -5.76 3.56
C LYS A 59 -7.12 -4.41 3.55
N TRP A 60 -6.44 -3.38 4.07
CA TRP A 60 -7.01 -2.06 4.29
C TRP A 60 -6.03 -0.97 3.90
N VAL A 61 -6.50 0.01 3.14
CA VAL A 61 -5.75 1.22 2.79
C VAL A 61 -6.50 2.43 3.35
N GLY A 62 -5.91 3.10 4.33
CA GLY A 62 -6.45 4.33 4.89
C GLY A 62 -6.14 5.52 3.98
N VAL A 63 -7.16 6.20 3.49
CA VAL A 63 -7.01 7.35 2.58
C VAL A 63 -7.41 8.69 3.20
N GLY A 64 -7.89 8.70 4.44
CA GLY A 64 -8.29 9.93 5.13
C GLY A 64 -8.37 9.77 6.65
N LYS A 65 -8.74 10.85 7.34
CA LYS A 65 -8.85 10.89 8.81
C LYS A 65 -10.11 10.22 9.37
N SER A 66 -11.12 9.99 8.53
CA SER A 66 -12.39 9.39 8.94
C SER A 66 -12.31 7.85 8.90
N ARG A 67 -13.09 7.19 9.76
CA ARG A 67 -13.27 5.72 9.73
C ARG A 67 -13.86 5.25 8.40
N GLU A 68 -14.62 6.09 7.73
CA GLU A 68 -15.20 5.83 6.41
C GLU A 68 -14.19 5.99 5.26
N SER A 69 -13.00 6.52 5.54
CA SER A 69 -11.93 6.70 4.58
C SER A 69 -10.98 5.50 4.57
N MET A 70 -11.55 4.29 4.58
CA MET A 70 -10.81 3.04 4.46
C MET A 70 -11.25 2.29 3.21
N ILE A 71 -10.29 1.93 2.37
CA ILE A 71 -10.50 1.06 1.21
C ILE A 71 -10.21 -0.37 1.65
N GLN A 72 -11.21 -1.24 1.54
CA GLN A 72 -11.05 -2.67 1.74
C GLN A 72 -10.67 -3.32 0.42
N LEU A 73 -9.58 -4.08 0.40
CA LEU A 73 -9.10 -4.73 -0.82
C LEU A 73 -9.73 -6.12 -1.07
N PHE A 74 -10.36 -6.72 -0.04
CA PHE A 74 -11.09 -8.00 -0.08
C PHE A 74 -12.10 -8.10 1.06
#